data_AF-D8U6V0-F1
#
_entry.id   AF-D8U6V0-F1
#
_cell.length_a   1.000
_cell.length_b   1.000
_cell.length_c   1.000
_cell.angle_alpha   90.00
_cell.angle_beta   90.00
_cell.angle_gamma   90.00
#
_symmetry.space_group_name_H-M   'P 1'
#
loop_
_entity.id
_entity.type
_entity.pdbx_description
1 polymer ?
#
loop_
_entity_poly.entity_id
_entity_poly.type
_entity_poly.pdbx_seq_one_letter_code
_entity_poly.pdbx_strand_id
1 'polypeptide(L)'
;MAVRFLIAALLVAASGGVGAAPELQLREQHEKLLLDAKANPMAAFQQWMMQYTKAYANDIKELETRFSVWLENLNYILAYNARTTSHWLHLNAFADLTTDEFRNRLGYDFKARQASNRLQSSPFIYDNVDANQLPTEIDWRKKGAVTEVKNQGQCGSCWAFATTGSVEGINAIVTGELASLSEQELVDCDTDEDRGCSGGLMDYAYQWIIKNGGLDTEDDYPYTAEDGVCVAAKKNRRVVTIDGYVDIPENDEVALKKAAAHQPIAVAIEADAKSFQLYGGGVYDDPTCGTSLNHGVLVVGYGKDPHFGNYWIVKNSWGPEWGDNGYIRLRMGAEDVQGMCGIAMAPSFPTKKGPNPPTPGPTPGPGPKPSPSPKPPSPQPVKCDDDNECPAGSTCCCVMEFFNMCFQWGCCPMPKATCCSDNQHCCPADLPVCDTVGGRCLPKAGVMFGSQPWSRKTPAMRSPGGFVDRIFGRGFVRKNQEPKEMKPQ
;
A
#
# COMPACT_ATOMS: atom_id res chain seq x y z
N MET A 1 67.93 3.52 -34.02
CA MET A 1 66.84 4.36 -33.48
C MET A 1 65.53 3.57 -33.51
N ALA A 2 64.80 3.60 -32.38
CA ALA A 2 63.36 3.35 -32.21
C ALA A 2 62.74 1.95 -32.51
N VAL A 3 62.59 1.17 -31.43
CA VAL A 3 61.36 0.55 -30.88
C VAL A 3 60.11 0.53 -31.78
N ARG A 4 59.47 -0.64 -31.96
CA ARG A 4 58.00 -0.79 -32.02
C ARG A 4 57.52 -2.11 -31.41
N PHE A 5 56.60 -1.96 -30.45
CA PHE A 5 55.86 -2.99 -29.72
C PHE A 5 54.82 -3.70 -30.61
N LEU A 6 54.64 -5.01 -30.39
CA LEU A 6 53.52 -5.80 -30.90
C LEU A 6 52.31 -5.64 -29.96
N ILE A 7 51.23 -5.08 -30.50
CA ILE A 7 49.91 -5.00 -29.85
C ILE A 7 49.12 -6.26 -30.23
N ALA A 8 48.75 -7.08 -29.24
CA ALA A 8 47.78 -8.15 -29.41
C ALA A 8 46.37 -7.59 -29.19
N ALA A 9 45.50 -7.81 -30.18
CA ALA A 9 44.10 -7.40 -30.14
C ALA A 9 43.29 -8.30 -29.17
N LEU A 10 42.62 -7.68 -28.21
CA LEU A 10 41.60 -8.32 -27.37
C LEU A 10 40.22 -8.04 -28.00
N LEU A 11 39.55 -9.12 -28.40
CA LEU A 11 38.18 -9.14 -28.87
C LEU A 11 37.24 -8.68 -27.74
N VAL A 12 36.57 -7.56 -27.95
CA VAL A 12 35.42 -7.13 -27.14
C VAL A 12 34.21 -7.91 -27.61
N ALA A 13 33.79 -8.90 -26.83
CA ALA A 13 32.48 -9.51 -26.98
C ALA A 13 31.44 -8.51 -26.46
N ALA A 14 30.59 -8.02 -27.36
CA ALA A 14 29.40 -7.26 -27.00
C ALA A 14 28.40 -8.19 -26.31
N SER A 15 28.26 -8.06 -24.99
CA SER A 15 27.14 -8.65 -24.26
C SER A 15 25.91 -7.75 -24.43
N GLY A 16 24.86 -8.33 -25.04
CA GLY A 16 23.54 -7.72 -25.09
C GLY A 16 23.02 -7.45 -23.69
N GLY A 17 22.41 -6.28 -23.50
CA GLY A 17 21.86 -5.84 -22.23
C GLY A 17 20.78 -6.78 -21.71
N VAL A 18 21.09 -7.46 -20.61
CA VAL A 18 20.09 -8.05 -19.73
C VAL A 18 19.55 -6.89 -18.91
N GLY A 19 18.25 -6.57 -19.02
CA GLY A 19 17.61 -5.59 -18.15
C GLY A 19 17.88 -5.97 -16.69
N ALA A 20 18.27 -5.00 -15.86
CA ALA A 20 18.48 -5.22 -14.44
C ALA A 20 17.22 -5.85 -13.83
N ALA A 21 17.38 -6.75 -12.85
CA ALA A 21 16.25 -7.34 -12.15
C ALA A 21 15.37 -6.20 -11.56
N PRO A 22 14.04 -6.36 -11.47
CA PRO A 22 13.13 -5.29 -11.03
C PRO A 22 13.53 -4.62 -9.70
N GLU A 23 14.12 -5.38 -8.79
CA GLU A 23 14.64 -4.88 -7.51
C GLU A 23 15.83 -3.92 -7.66
N LEU A 24 16.79 -4.25 -8.53
CA LEU A 24 17.93 -3.39 -8.86
C LEU A 24 17.43 -2.09 -9.50
N GLN A 25 16.43 -2.19 -10.38
CA GLN A 25 15.84 -1.02 -11.02
C GLN A 25 15.13 -0.11 -10.01
N LEU A 26 14.43 -0.67 -9.02
CA LEU A 26 13.78 0.10 -7.95
C LEU A 26 14.81 0.80 -7.06
N ARG A 27 15.88 0.09 -6.66
CA ARG A 27 16.97 0.68 -5.87
C ARG A 27 17.66 1.83 -6.62
N GLU A 28 17.99 1.65 -7.89
CA GLU A 28 18.62 2.70 -8.72
C GLU A 28 17.73 3.96 -8.85
N GLN A 29 16.42 3.77 -9.02
CA GLN A 29 15.46 4.87 -9.06
C GLN A 29 15.45 5.67 -7.75
N HIS A 30 15.49 4.97 -6.61
CA HIS A 30 15.53 5.63 -5.30
C HIS A 30 16.88 6.28 -5.01
N GLU A 31 18.00 5.68 -5.41
CA GLU A 31 19.32 6.31 -5.30
C GLU A 31 19.37 7.64 -6.07
N LYS A 32 18.76 7.68 -7.27
CA LYS A 32 18.61 8.94 -8.02
C LYS A 32 17.75 9.95 -7.27
N LEU A 33 16.61 9.55 -6.72
CA LEU A 33 15.75 10.44 -5.92
C LEU A 33 16.50 11.04 -4.74
N LEU A 34 17.32 10.24 -4.04
CA LEU A 34 18.14 10.71 -2.91
C LEU A 34 19.21 11.73 -3.34
N LEU A 35 19.82 11.56 -4.52
CA LEU A 35 20.77 12.52 -5.08
C LEU A 35 20.09 13.85 -5.46
N ASP A 36 18.93 13.77 -6.11
CA ASP A 36 18.14 14.95 -6.49
C ASP A 36 17.66 15.69 -5.23
N ALA A 37 17.21 14.95 -4.21
CA ALA A 37 16.84 15.48 -2.90
C ALA A 37 17.99 16.15 -2.17
N LYS A 38 19.22 15.62 -2.27
CA LYS A 38 20.41 16.26 -1.70
C LYS A 38 20.76 17.56 -2.42
N ALA A 39 20.56 17.63 -3.74
CA ALA A 39 20.90 18.80 -4.56
C ALA A 39 19.87 19.94 -4.40
N ASN A 40 18.58 19.62 -4.36
CA ASN A 40 17.50 20.59 -4.16
C ASN A 40 16.39 20.00 -3.27
N PRO A 41 16.56 20.05 -1.93
CA PRO A 41 15.64 19.41 -0.99
C PRO A 41 14.19 19.88 -1.12
N MET A 42 13.97 21.18 -1.33
CA MET A 42 12.61 21.73 -1.41
C MET A 42 11.87 21.25 -2.66
N ALA A 43 12.53 21.24 -3.83
CA ALA A 43 11.91 20.75 -5.06
C ALA A 43 11.61 19.24 -4.98
N ALA A 44 12.53 18.46 -4.40
CA ALA A 44 12.32 17.04 -4.17
C ALA A 44 11.18 16.78 -3.17
N PHE A 45 11.09 17.56 -2.09
CA PHE A 45 9.98 17.46 -1.14
C PHE A 45 8.63 17.78 -1.81
N GLN A 46 8.56 18.78 -2.70
CA GLN A 46 7.35 19.07 -3.46
C GLN A 46 6.95 17.93 -4.39
N GLN A 47 7.91 17.28 -5.05
CA GLN A 47 7.65 16.10 -5.87
C GLN A 47 7.19 14.91 -5.03
N TRP A 48 7.86 14.67 -3.91
CA TRP A 48 7.50 13.64 -2.93
C TRP A 48 6.08 13.84 -2.40
N MET A 49 5.69 15.07 -2.06
CA MET A 49 4.32 15.38 -1.65
C MET A 49 3.30 15.05 -2.75
N MET A 50 3.59 15.37 -4.01
CA MET A 50 2.71 15.01 -5.13
C MET A 50 2.62 13.50 -5.34
N GLN A 51 3.74 12.79 -5.25
CA GLN A 51 3.80 11.33 -5.39
C GLN A 51 2.95 10.62 -4.34
N TYR A 52 3.06 11.04 -3.07
CA TYR A 52 2.33 10.43 -1.95
C TYR A 52 1.03 11.15 -1.58
N THR A 53 0.54 12.03 -2.45
CA THR A 53 -0.71 12.80 -2.27
C THR A 53 -0.79 13.53 -0.91
N LYS A 54 0.34 14.07 -0.45
CA LYS A 54 0.44 14.86 0.78
C LYS A 54 0.02 16.30 0.54
N ALA A 55 -0.70 16.90 1.48
CA ALA A 55 -1.23 18.25 1.35
C ALA A 55 -1.07 19.06 2.64
N TYR A 56 -0.12 20.00 2.63
CA TYR A 56 0.16 20.91 3.76
C TYR A 56 0.03 22.40 3.37
N ALA A 57 -0.26 22.71 2.11
CA ALA A 57 -0.16 24.06 1.57
C ALA A 57 -1.04 25.12 2.27
N ASN A 58 -2.11 24.70 2.93
CA ASN A 58 -3.01 25.59 3.67
C ASN A 58 -2.57 25.85 5.12
N ASP A 59 -1.53 25.15 5.60
CA ASP A 59 -0.95 25.31 6.93
C ASP A 59 0.58 25.43 6.78
N ILE A 60 1.07 26.67 6.75
CA ILE A 60 2.50 26.96 6.57
C ILE A 60 3.33 26.35 7.70
N LYS A 61 2.80 26.33 8.94
CA LYS A 61 3.53 25.80 10.08
C LYS A 61 3.66 24.28 9.98
N GLU A 62 2.60 23.59 9.56
CA GLU A 62 2.65 22.16 9.28
C GLU A 62 3.61 21.86 8.12
N LEU A 63 3.57 22.64 7.03
CA LEU A 63 4.49 22.47 5.90
C LEU A 63 5.96 22.61 6.32
N GLU A 64 6.30 23.65 7.10
CA GLU A 64 7.65 23.86 7.63
C GLU A 64 8.08 22.70 8.53
N THR A 65 7.19 22.22 9.40
CA THR A 65 7.44 21.09 10.31
C THR A 65 7.70 19.81 9.52
N ARG A 66 6.81 19.47 8.57
CA ARG A 66 6.92 18.27 7.72
C ARG A 66 8.16 18.30 6.85
N PHE A 67 8.52 19.46 6.30
CA PHE A 67 9.75 19.60 5.54
C PHE A 67 11.00 19.40 6.41
N SER A 68 11.00 19.92 7.64
CA SER A 68 12.11 19.72 8.59
C SER A 68 12.30 18.23 8.92
N VAL A 69 11.22 17.54 9.28
CA VAL A 69 11.24 16.10 9.58
C VAL A 69 11.68 15.29 8.35
N TRP A 70 11.18 15.65 7.17
CA TRP A 70 11.58 15.02 5.92
C TRP A 70 13.06 15.19 5.62
N LEU A 71 13.63 16.37 5.89
CA LEU A 71 15.07 16.62 5.72
C LEU A 71 15.91 15.82 6.72
N GLU A 72 15.46 15.70 7.97
CA GLU A 72 16.10 14.84 8.97
C GLU A 72 16.10 13.37 8.54
N ASN A 73 14.98 12.89 8.00
CA ASN A 73 14.84 11.54 7.48
C ASN A 73 15.70 11.31 6.23
N LEU A 74 15.78 12.29 5.31
CA LEU A 74 16.70 12.26 4.17
C LEU A 74 18.16 12.08 4.64
N ASN A 75 18.60 12.89 5.61
CA ASN A 75 19.97 12.80 6.13
C ASN A 75 20.25 11.46 6.80
N TYR A 76 19.29 10.93 7.56
CA TYR A 76 19.37 9.59 8.14
C TYR A 76 19.51 8.52 7.05
N ILE A 77 18.67 8.55 6.02
CA ILE A 77 18.70 7.61 4.89
C ILE A 77 20.05 7.65 4.17
N LEU A 78 20.55 8.85 3.85
CA LEU A 78 21.84 9.02 3.18
C LEU A 78 23.00 8.42 3.99
N ALA A 79 23.03 8.67 5.30
CA ALA A 79 24.04 8.12 6.19
C ALA A 79 23.91 6.59 6.36
N TYR A 80 22.66 6.09 6.42
CA TYR A 80 22.37 4.68 6.59
C TYR A 80 22.73 3.87 5.33
N ASN A 81 22.31 4.32 4.15
CA ASN A 81 22.56 3.63 2.90
C ASN A 81 24.05 3.61 2.52
N ALA A 82 24.86 4.52 3.07
CA ALA A 82 26.31 4.52 2.87
C ALA A 82 27.04 3.40 3.64
N ARG A 83 26.40 2.77 4.64
CA ARG A 83 27.00 1.73 5.50
C ARG A 83 26.40 0.34 5.33
N THR A 84 25.18 0.24 4.80
CA THR A 84 24.44 -1.03 4.71
C THR A 84 24.35 -1.51 3.27
N THR A 85 24.53 -2.83 3.06
CA THR A 85 24.49 -3.45 1.73
C THR A 85 23.35 -4.46 1.56
N SER A 86 22.91 -5.11 2.64
CA SER A 86 21.84 -6.12 2.62
C SER A 86 20.46 -5.53 2.32
N HIS A 87 20.22 -4.31 2.79
CA HIS A 87 19.01 -3.55 2.57
C HIS A 87 19.28 -2.06 2.45
N TRP A 88 18.27 -1.33 2.01
CA TRP A 88 18.36 0.11 1.78
C TRP A 88 17.06 0.79 2.24
N LEU A 89 17.22 2.04 2.65
CA LEU A 89 16.14 2.91 3.09
C LEU A 89 15.72 3.88 1.99
N HIS A 90 14.49 4.38 2.07
CA HIS A 90 13.85 5.25 1.09
C HIS A 90 13.03 6.34 1.77
N LEU A 91 12.91 7.50 1.11
CA LEU A 91 11.89 8.50 1.34
C LEU A 91 10.48 7.98 0.94
N ASN A 92 10.02 6.93 1.62
CA ASN A 92 8.69 6.35 1.42
C ASN A 92 7.56 7.28 1.93
N ALA A 93 6.31 6.79 1.96
CA ALA A 93 5.15 7.57 2.37
C ALA A 93 5.20 8.12 3.83
N PHE A 94 6.13 7.64 4.66
CA PHE A 94 6.31 8.05 6.06
C PHE A 94 7.54 8.94 6.28
N ALA A 95 8.19 9.40 5.21
CA ALA A 95 9.38 10.24 5.30
C ALA A 95 9.13 11.59 5.98
N ASP A 96 7.88 12.05 6.08
CA ASP A 96 7.48 13.29 6.78
C ASP A 96 7.05 13.09 8.24
N LEU A 97 7.17 11.87 8.76
CA LEU A 97 6.80 11.54 10.14
C LEU A 97 8.05 11.39 11.01
N THR A 98 7.97 11.91 12.22
CA THR A 98 8.89 11.55 13.30
C THR A 98 8.64 10.10 13.71
N THR A 99 9.62 9.45 14.36
CA THR A 99 9.44 8.08 14.87
C THR A 99 8.30 8.01 15.90
N ASP A 100 8.09 9.05 16.70
CA ASP A 100 6.99 9.09 17.67
C ASP A 100 5.61 9.21 17.01
N GLU A 101 5.46 10.03 15.97
CA GLU A 101 4.22 10.08 15.19
C GLU A 101 3.97 8.76 14.45
N PHE A 102 5.04 8.14 13.96
CA PHE A 102 4.96 6.87 13.26
C PHE A 102 4.44 5.75 14.18
N ARG A 103 4.93 5.69 15.43
CA ARG A 103 4.56 4.69 16.45
C ARG A 103 3.06 4.61 16.76
N ASN A 104 2.29 5.68 16.52
CA ASN A 104 0.85 5.69 16.82
C ASN A 104 0.03 4.64 16.04
N ARG A 105 0.55 4.08 14.95
CA ARG A 105 -0.10 3.01 14.18
C ARG A 105 0.28 1.59 14.62
N LEU A 106 1.15 1.45 15.61
CA LEU A 106 1.58 0.16 16.14
C LEU A 106 0.61 -0.22 17.26
N GLY A 107 0.03 -1.41 17.20
CA GLY A 107 -1.06 -1.79 18.10
C GLY A 107 -1.13 -3.28 18.41
N TYR A 108 -0.01 -3.99 18.37
CA TYR A 108 0.04 -5.32 18.95
C TYR A 108 0.09 -5.22 20.48
N ASP A 109 -0.86 -5.85 21.18
CA ASP A 109 -0.91 -5.85 22.64
C ASP A 109 -0.09 -7.01 23.23
N PHE A 110 1.19 -6.75 23.49
CA PHE A 110 2.08 -7.72 24.13
C PHE A 110 1.65 -8.07 25.57
N LYS A 111 0.97 -7.17 26.29
CA LYS A 111 0.50 -7.43 27.66
C LYS A 111 -0.68 -8.40 27.65
N ALA A 112 -1.58 -8.24 26.68
CA ALA A 112 -2.66 -9.19 26.42
C ALA A 112 -2.08 -10.59 26.17
N ARG A 113 -1.04 -10.72 25.34
CA ARG A 113 -0.37 -12.01 25.10
C ARG A 113 0.20 -12.62 26.39
N GLN A 114 0.87 -11.86 27.25
CA GLN A 114 1.36 -12.39 28.52
C GLN A 114 0.24 -12.80 29.50
N ALA A 115 -0.90 -12.11 29.44
CA ALA A 115 -2.07 -12.44 30.25
C ALA A 115 -2.89 -13.62 29.69
N SER A 116 -2.59 -14.07 28.48
CA SER A 116 -3.36 -15.04 27.70
C SER A 116 -3.35 -16.48 28.22
N ASN A 117 -2.96 -16.74 29.47
CA ASN A 117 -3.11 -18.04 30.14
C ASN A 117 -4.55 -18.62 30.11
N ARG A 118 -5.52 -17.85 29.59
CA ARG A 118 -6.93 -18.22 29.37
C ARG A 118 -7.24 -18.71 27.94
N LEU A 119 -6.34 -18.50 26.99
CA LEU A 119 -6.53 -18.85 25.59
C LEU A 119 -6.21 -20.33 25.36
N GLN A 120 -7.18 -21.08 24.82
CA GLN A 120 -7.00 -22.48 24.45
C GLN A 120 -6.67 -22.59 22.97
N SER A 121 -5.40 -22.42 22.62
CA SER A 121 -4.91 -22.76 21.29
C SER A 121 -4.89 -24.29 21.10
N SER A 122 -5.11 -24.73 19.87
CA SER A 122 -5.00 -26.15 19.52
C SER A 122 -3.53 -26.59 19.52
N PRO A 123 -3.25 -27.90 19.75
CA PRO A 123 -1.88 -28.40 19.71
C PRO A 123 -1.19 -28.12 18.38
N PHE A 124 0.12 -27.86 18.41
CA PHE A 124 0.90 -27.61 17.20
C PHE A 124 0.93 -28.84 16.29
N ILE A 125 0.29 -28.74 15.13
CA ILE A 125 0.05 -29.88 14.23
C ILE A 125 1.23 -30.24 13.32
N TYR A 126 2.24 -29.38 13.22
CA TYR A 126 3.39 -29.58 12.32
C TYR A 126 4.65 -30.07 13.02
N ASP A 127 4.59 -30.48 14.28
CA ASP A 127 5.76 -30.89 15.07
C ASP A 127 6.57 -32.01 14.37
N ASN A 128 5.87 -33.02 13.84
CA ASN A 128 6.45 -34.18 13.15
C ASN A 128 6.89 -33.91 11.69
N VAL A 129 6.72 -32.69 11.16
CA VAL A 129 7.19 -32.36 9.81
C VAL A 129 8.72 -32.28 9.82
N ASP A 130 9.39 -33.00 8.91
CA ASP A 130 10.84 -32.91 8.74
C ASP A 130 11.21 -31.59 8.05
N ALA A 131 11.87 -30.70 8.80
CA ALA A 131 12.29 -29.39 8.31
C ALA A 131 13.28 -29.48 7.12
N ASN A 132 14.00 -30.59 6.98
CA ASN A 132 14.95 -30.80 5.88
C ASN A 132 14.27 -31.16 4.56
N GLN A 133 13.01 -31.60 4.62
CA GLN A 133 12.21 -31.95 3.43
C GLN A 133 11.32 -30.80 2.96
N LEU A 134 11.30 -29.67 3.69
CA LEU A 134 10.56 -28.49 3.28
C LEU A 134 11.17 -27.87 2.02
N PRO A 135 10.37 -27.20 1.18
CA PRO A 135 10.88 -26.38 0.08
C PRO A 135 11.94 -25.40 0.56
N THR A 136 12.91 -25.07 -0.29
CA THR A 136 13.90 -24.02 0.00
C THR A 136 13.29 -22.63 -0.07
N GLU A 137 12.24 -22.46 -0.87
CA GLU A 137 11.47 -21.24 -1.01
C GLU A 137 9.97 -21.55 -1.10
N ILE A 138 9.16 -20.66 -0.56
CA ILE A 138 7.71 -20.66 -0.73
C ILE A 138 7.22 -19.22 -0.78
N ASP A 139 6.25 -18.96 -1.64
CA ASP A 139 5.61 -17.65 -1.77
C ASP A 139 4.11 -17.86 -2.02
N TRP A 140 3.30 -17.64 -0.98
CA TRP A 140 1.85 -17.84 -1.04
C TRP A 140 1.15 -16.84 -1.98
N ARG A 141 1.80 -15.72 -2.33
CA ARG A 141 1.29 -14.78 -3.34
C ARG A 141 1.21 -15.46 -4.70
N LYS A 142 2.24 -16.23 -5.06
CA LYS A 142 2.30 -17.00 -6.32
C LYS A 142 1.30 -18.16 -6.35
N LYS A 143 0.75 -18.54 -5.20
CA LYS A 143 -0.25 -19.60 -5.05
C LYS A 143 -1.69 -19.07 -4.92
N GLY A 144 -1.91 -17.76 -5.06
CA GLY A 144 -3.23 -17.15 -4.96
C GLY A 144 -3.83 -17.18 -3.55
N ALA A 145 -2.99 -17.26 -2.51
CA ALA A 145 -3.43 -17.34 -1.12
C ALA A 145 -3.08 -16.08 -0.31
N VAL A 146 -2.90 -14.94 -0.99
CA VAL A 146 -2.59 -13.65 -0.38
C VAL A 146 -3.31 -12.56 -1.17
N THR A 147 -4.13 -11.77 -0.48
CA THR A 147 -4.79 -10.57 -1.05
C THR A 147 -3.79 -9.45 -1.31
N GLU A 148 -4.24 -8.38 -1.97
CA GLU A 148 -3.45 -7.17 -2.15
C GLU A 148 -3.01 -6.53 -0.82
N VAL A 149 -1.96 -5.71 -0.85
CA VAL A 149 -1.50 -4.99 0.33
C VAL A 149 -2.49 -3.88 0.67
N LYS A 150 -3.03 -3.94 1.90
CA LYS A 150 -3.95 -2.95 2.45
C LYS A 150 -3.20 -1.90 3.28
N ASN A 151 -3.93 -0.88 3.75
CA ASN A 151 -3.38 0.22 4.54
C ASN A 151 -4.23 0.48 5.80
N GLN A 152 -3.67 0.23 6.98
CA GLN A 152 -4.31 0.48 8.28
C GLN A 152 -4.39 1.96 8.66
N GLY A 153 -3.75 2.85 7.89
CA GLY A 153 -3.66 4.26 8.21
C GLY A 153 -2.95 4.52 9.54
N GLN A 154 -3.57 5.33 10.39
CA GLN A 154 -3.10 5.74 11.71
C GLN A 154 -3.61 4.86 12.86
N CYS A 155 -4.51 3.91 12.57
CA CYS A 155 -5.14 3.07 13.57
C CYS A 155 -4.19 1.94 14.01
N GLY A 156 -4.10 1.65 15.30
CA GLY A 156 -3.34 0.52 15.86
C GLY A 156 -4.01 -0.85 15.61
N SER A 157 -4.59 -1.07 14.44
CA SER A 157 -5.34 -2.31 14.13
C SER A 157 -4.50 -3.38 13.41
N CYS A 158 -3.18 -3.33 13.49
CA CYS A 158 -2.29 -4.30 12.83
C CYS A 158 -2.59 -5.76 13.22
N TRP A 159 -3.09 -5.98 14.45
CA TRP A 159 -3.57 -7.28 14.91
C TRP A 159 -4.71 -7.81 14.03
N ALA A 160 -5.69 -6.97 13.66
CA ALA A 160 -6.79 -7.34 12.78
C ALA A 160 -6.31 -7.66 11.35
N PHE A 161 -5.35 -6.90 10.82
CA PHE A 161 -4.75 -7.15 9.49
C PHE A 161 -3.95 -8.46 9.44
N ALA A 162 -3.17 -8.76 10.47
CA ALA A 162 -2.43 -10.02 10.56
C ALA A 162 -3.38 -11.22 10.65
N THR A 163 -4.41 -11.11 11.50
CA THR A 163 -5.45 -12.13 11.66
C THR A 163 -6.19 -12.37 10.35
N THR A 164 -6.81 -11.35 9.76
CA THR A 164 -7.59 -11.47 8.51
C THR A 164 -6.72 -12.04 7.39
N GLY A 165 -5.50 -11.53 7.18
CA GLY A 165 -4.61 -12.03 6.13
C GLY A 165 -4.27 -13.53 6.27
N SER A 166 -4.16 -14.05 7.49
CA SER A 166 -3.95 -15.49 7.71
C SER A 166 -5.23 -16.31 7.46
N VAL A 167 -6.40 -15.76 7.80
CA VAL A 167 -7.72 -16.37 7.57
C VAL A 167 -8.05 -16.41 6.08
N GLU A 168 -7.79 -15.33 5.36
CA GLU A 168 -7.88 -15.25 3.90
C GLU A 168 -7.01 -16.32 3.23
N GLY A 169 -5.77 -16.45 3.70
CA GLY A 169 -4.81 -17.42 3.18
C GLY A 169 -5.23 -18.87 3.38
N ILE A 170 -5.60 -19.25 4.62
CA ILE A 170 -6.06 -20.63 4.87
C ILE A 170 -7.38 -20.93 4.15
N ASN A 171 -8.26 -19.93 3.99
CA ASN A 171 -9.48 -20.09 3.22
C ASN A 171 -9.15 -20.42 1.76
N ALA A 172 -8.31 -19.63 1.10
CA ALA A 172 -7.89 -19.88 -0.28
C ALA A 172 -7.24 -21.27 -0.46
N ILE A 173 -6.46 -21.73 0.53
CA ILE A 173 -5.80 -23.04 0.49
C ILE A 173 -6.82 -24.19 0.58
N VAL A 174 -7.84 -24.07 1.44
CA VAL A 174 -8.79 -25.16 1.71
C VAL A 174 -9.95 -25.18 0.70
N THR A 175 -10.44 -24.00 0.30
CA THR A 175 -11.63 -23.86 -0.56
C THR A 175 -11.30 -23.59 -2.01
N GLY A 176 -10.10 -23.08 -2.30
CA GLY A 176 -9.72 -22.56 -3.61
C GLY A 176 -10.23 -21.15 -3.90
N GLU A 177 -10.91 -20.50 -2.94
CA GLU A 177 -11.47 -19.16 -3.10
C GLU A 177 -10.72 -18.16 -2.21
N LEU A 178 -10.09 -17.17 -2.84
CA LEU A 178 -9.51 -16.03 -2.13
C LEU A 178 -10.60 -14.97 -1.91
N ALA A 179 -10.97 -14.73 -0.67
CA ALA A 179 -11.87 -13.66 -0.27
C ALA A 179 -11.06 -12.57 0.43
N SER A 180 -11.38 -11.29 0.20
CA SER A 180 -10.84 -10.21 1.02
C SER A 180 -11.79 -9.93 2.19
N LEU A 181 -11.30 -10.08 3.41
CA LEU A 181 -12.08 -10.01 4.64
C LEU A 181 -11.99 -8.64 5.29
N SER A 182 -12.99 -8.29 6.09
CA SER A 182 -13.08 -7.01 6.77
C SER A 182 -12.23 -6.99 8.05
N GLU A 183 -11.20 -6.15 8.08
CA GLU A 183 -10.53 -5.81 9.33
C GLU A 183 -11.41 -4.94 10.23
N GLN A 184 -12.28 -4.11 9.64
CA GLN A 184 -13.15 -3.20 10.38
C GLN A 184 -14.19 -3.94 11.22
N GLU A 185 -14.67 -5.10 10.77
CA GLU A 185 -15.57 -5.92 11.56
C GLU A 185 -14.91 -6.36 12.87
N LEU A 186 -13.62 -6.72 12.84
CA LEU A 186 -12.85 -7.02 14.05
C LEU A 186 -12.66 -5.77 14.91
N VAL A 187 -12.24 -4.66 14.30
CA VAL A 187 -12.01 -3.38 15.02
C VAL A 187 -13.27 -2.92 15.76
N ASP A 188 -14.44 -3.01 15.11
CA ASP A 188 -15.69 -2.50 15.66
C ASP A 188 -16.38 -3.46 16.64
N CYS A 189 -16.19 -4.76 16.47
CA CYS A 189 -17.01 -5.77 17.13
C CYS A 189 -16.25 -6.72 18.06
N ASP A 190 -14.93 -6.84 17.96
CA ASP A 190 -14.11 -7.58 18.92
C ASP A 190 -13.65 -6.66 20.05
N THR A 191 -14.57 -6.34 20.95
CA THR A 191 -14.37 -5.38 22.03
C THR A 191 -14.34 -6.00 23.42
N ASP A 192 -14.49 -7.33 23.52
CA ASP A 192 -14.49 -8.04 24.81
C ASP A 192 -13.07 -8.07 25.41
N GLU A 193 -12.06 -8.33 24.58
CA GLU A 193 -10.64 -8.44 24.98
C GLU A 193 -9.73 -7.48 24.18
N ASP A 194 -9.98 -7.34 22.87
CA ASP A 194 -9.29 -6.38 21.99
C ASP A 194 -9.89 -4.97 22.08
N ARG A 195 -9.14 -3.96 21.59
CA ARG A 195 -9.43 -2.53 21.81
C ARG A 195 -9.36 -1.70 20.53
N GLY A 196 -9.78 -2.27 19.41
CA GLY A 196 -9.85 -1.56 18.13
C GLY A 196 -8.52 -0.91 17.74
N CYS A 197 -8.53 0.40 17.51
CA CYS A 197 -7.34 1.19 17.19
C CYS A 197 -6.37 1.39 18.35
N SER A 198 -6.77 1.10 19.60
CA SER A 198 -5.86 1.09 20.76
C SER A 198 -5.07 -0.21 20.91
N GLY A 199 -5.23 -1.13 19.96
CA GLY A 199 -4.46 -2.36 19.85
C GLY A 199 -5.22 -3.62 20.23
N GLY A 200 -4.57 -4.75 19.99
CA GLY A 200 -5.16 -6.08 20.17
C GLY A 200 -4.18 -7.23 19.89
N LEU A 201 -4.71 -8.45 19.96
CA LEU A 201 -3.98 -9.71 19.87
C LEU A 201 -4.66 -10.64 18.86
N MET A 202 -3.88 -11.19 17.93
CA MET A 202 -4.41 -12.07 16.88
C MET A 202 -5.21 -13.27 17.41
N ASP A 203 -4.80 -13.81 18.57
CA ASP A 203 -5.45 -14.97 19.18
C ASP A 203 -6.87 -14.65 19.69
N TYR A 204 -7.10 -13.44 20.24
CA TYR A 204 -8.45 -13.00 20.62
C TYR A 204 -9.33 -12.83 19.39
N ALA A 205 -8.80 -12.21 18.35
CA ALA A 205 -9.48 -12.10 17.06
C ALA A 205 -9.89 -13.48 16.50
N TYR A 206 -9.02 -14.50 16.52
CA TYR A 206 -9.41 -15.85 16.09
C TYR A 206 -10.56 -16.43 16.93
N GLN A 207 -10.51 -16.29 18.26
CA GLN A 207 -11.59 -16.73 19.13
C GLN A 207 -12.89 -16.02 18.83
N TRP A 208 -12.83 -14.72 18.59
CA TRP A 208 -13.97 -13.92 18.21
C TRP A 208 -14.56 -14.40 16.88
N ILE A 209 -13.74 -14.69 15.86
CA ILE A 209 -14.21 -15.19 14.56
C ILE A 209 -14.95 -16.52 14.73
N ILE A 210 -14.41 -17.42 15.56
CA ILE A 210 -15.03 -18.72 15.88
C ILE A 210 -16.37 -18.50 16.58
N LYS A 211 -16.42 -17.66 17.61
CA LYS A 211 -17.64 -17.33 18.39
C LYS A 211 -18.69 -16.65 17.52
N ASN A 212 -18.26 -15.78 16.60
CA ASN A 212 -19.13 -15.10 15.66
C ASN A 212 -19.70 -16.05 14.59
N GLY A 213 -18.95 -17.11 14.28
CA GLY A 213 -19.27 -18.01 13.19
C GLY A 213 -18.85 -17.46 11.83
N GLY A 214 -17.80 -16.63 11.78
CA GLY A 214 -17.14 -16.16 10.56
C GLY A 214 -16.84 -14.66 10.52
N LEU A 215 -16.32 -14.21 9.38
CA LEU A 215 -16.10 -12.81 9.02
C LEU A 215 -16.78 -12.47 7.70
N ASP A 216 -17.14 -11.20 7.55
CA ASP A 216 -17.61 -10.59 6.32
C ASP A 216 -16.49 -10.04 5.44
N THR A 217 -16.85 -9.73 4.19
CA THR A 217 -15.90 -9.21 3.20
C THR A 217 -15.58 -7.75 3.46
N GLU A 218 -14.41 -7.31 3.00
CA GLU A 218 -14.04 -5.89 2.96
C GLU A 218 -15.11 -5.04 2.25
N ASP A 219 -15.74 -5.56 1.18
CA ASP A 219 -16.79 -4.86 0.45
C ASP A 219 -18.08 -4.67 1.28
N ASP A 220 -18.43 -5.63 2.14
CA ASP A 220 -19.62 -5.58 2.98
C ASP A 220 -19.43 -4.68 4.22
N TYR A 221 -18.20 -4.68 4.76
CA TYR A 221 -17.83 -3.90 5.93
C TYR A 221 -16.47 -3.20 5.69
N PRO A 222 -16.45 -2.09 4.94
CA PRO A 222 -15.21 -1.43 4.55
C PRO A 222 -14.43 -0.82 5.71
N TYR A 223 -13.11 -0.83 5.58
CA TYR A 223 -12.18 -0.23 6.53
C TYR A 223 -12.22 1.29 6.54
N THR A 224 -12.27 1.87 7.75
CA THR A 224 -12.38 3.32 7.98
C THR A 224 -11.18 3.89 8.75
N ALA A 225 -10.23 3.06 9.19
CA ALA A 225 -9.03 3.47 9.94
C ALA A 225 -9.34 4.22 11.25
N GLU A 226 -10.48 3.93 11.87
CA GLU A 226 -10.91 4.49 13.15
C GLU A 226 -11.86 3.51 13.85
N ASP A 227 -12.04 3.67 15.17
CA ASP A 227 -13.00 2.88 15.94
C ASP A 227 -14.44 3.26 15.53
N GLY A 228 -15.22 2.26 15.14
CA GLY A 228 -16.64 2.38 14.84
C GLY A 228 -17.53 1.73 15.90
N VAL A 229 -18.82 1.64 15.58
CA VAL A 229 -19.79 0.90 16.37
C VAL A 229 -20.09 -0.39 15.62
N CYS A 230 -20.04 -1.53 16.31
CA CYS A 230 -20.37 -2.83 15.71
C CYS A 230 -21.75 -2.82 15.01
N VAL A 231 -21.74 -2.82 13.67
CA VAL A 231 -22.98 -2.78 12.87
C VAL A 231 -23.48 -4.19 12.60
N ALA A 232 -24.42 -4.67 13.43
CA ALA A 232 -24.98 -6.02 13.31
C ALA A 232 -25.50 -6.37 11.90
N ALA A 233 -26.10 -5.41 11.18
CA ALA A 233 -26.60 -5.62 9.83
C ALA A 233 -25.50 -5.97 8.81
N LYS A 234 -24.27 -5.49 9.03
CA LYS A 234 -23.10 -5.72 8.16
C LYS A 234 -22.30 -6.98 8.52
N LYS A 235 -22.64 -7.64 9.63
CA LYS A 235 -21.94 -8.81 10.23
C LYS A 235 -22.70 -10.14 10.03
N ASN A 236 -23.78 -10.10 9.25
CA ASN A 236 -24.71 -11.22 9.13
C ASN A 236 -24.35 -12.20 8.03
N ARG A 237 -23.44 -11.87 7.10
CA ARG A 237 -23.17 -12.71 5.93
C ARG A 237 -22.16 -13.81 6.27
N ARG A 238 -21.18 -13.55 7.14
CA ARG A 238 -20.19 -14.50 7.68
C ARG A 238 -19.59 -15.40 6.61
N VAL A 239 -19.02 -14.77 5.59
CA VAL A 239 -18.57 -15.43 4.35
C VAL A 239 -17.44 -16.43 4.55
N VAL A 240 -16.57 -16.24 5.54
CA VAL A 240 -15.43 -17.13 5.82
C VAL A 240 -15.40 -17.52 7.28
N THR A 241 -15.25 -18.82 7.52
CA THR A 241 -15.15 -19.41 8.87
C THR A 241 -13.83 -20.12 9.09
N ILE A 242 -13.44 -20.24 10.36
CA ILE A 242 -12.32 -21.06 10.84
C ILE A 242 -12.80 -21.98 11.97
N ASP A 243 -12.11 -23.09 12.16
CA ASP A 243 -12.50 -24.15 13.11
C ASP A 243 -11.74 -24.07 14.45
N GLY A 244 -10.70 -23.25 14.50
CA GLY A 244 -9.75 -23.16 15.61
C GLY A 244 -8.54 -22.34 15.21
N TYR A 245 -7.59 -22.21 16.12
CA TYR A 245 -6.28 -21.60 15.87
C TYR A 245 -5.21 -22.33 16.67
N VAL A 246 -3.95 -22.15 16.27
CA VAL A 246 -2.78 -22.81 16.83
C VAL A 246 -1.71 -21.75 17.08
N ASP A 247 -1.13 -21.78 18.28
CA ASP A 247 0.10 -21.05 18.58
C ASP A 247 1.28 -21.92 18.15
N ILE A 248 2.21 -21.33 17.42
CA ILE A 248 3.48 -21.98 17.09
C ILE A 248 4.39 -21.86 18.32
N PRO A 249 5.22 -22.90 18.62
CA PRO A 249 6.19 -22.84 19.70
C PRO A 249 7.02 -21.54 19.67
N GLU A 250 7.04 -20.83 20.80
CA GLU A 250 7.71 -19.54 20.92
C GLU A 250 9.24 -19.70 20.76
N ASN A 251 9.86 -18.74 20.08
CA ASN A 251 11.31 -18.68 19.84
C ASN A 251 11.85 -19.88 19.04
N ASP A 252 11.02 -20.43 18.14
CA ASP A 252 11.39 -21.55 17.27
C ASP A 252 11.12 -21.19 15.80
N GLU A 253 12.13 -20.61 15.14
CA GLU A 253 12.08 -20.32 13.70
C GLU A 253 11.93 -21.60 12.84
N VAL A 254 12.32 -22.76 13.35
CA VAL A 254 12.15 -24.04 12.63
C VAL A 254 10.67 -24.44 12.65
N ALA A 255 10.00 -24.34 13.80
CA ALA A 255 8.56 -24.56 13.90
C ALA A 255 7.76 -23.54 13.07
N LEU A 256 8.15 -22.26 13.11
CA LEU A 256 7.59 -21.23 12.24
C LEU A 256 7.75 -21.59 10.76
N LYS A 257 8.93 -22.07 10.35
CA LYS A 257 9.18 -22.48 8.95
C LYS A 257 8.30 -23.67 8.54
N LYS A 258 8.13 -24.65 9.42
CA LYS A 258 7.23 -25.79 9.20
C LYS A 258 5.80 -25.31 8.96
N ALA A 259 5.30 -24.38 9.77
CA ALA A 259 3.95 -23.82 9.59
C ALA A 259 3.84 -22.98 8.32
N ALA A 260 4.79 -22.07 8.07
CA ALA A 260 4.82 -21.19 6.91
C ALA A 260 4.89 -21.94 5.56
N ALA A 261 5.42 -23.17 5.57
CA ALA A 261 5.42 -24.06 4.41
C ALA A 261 4.00 -24.57 4.03
N HIS A 262 3.03 -24.49 4.94
CA HIS A 262 1.68 -25.00 4.77
C HIS A 262 0.60 -23.92 4.64
N GLN A 263 0.82 -22.73 5.20
CA GLN A 263 -0.10 -21.58 5.08
C GLN A 263 0.57 -20.26 5.51
N PRO A 264 -0.02 -19.08 5.20
CA PRO A 264 0.38 -17.82 5.79
C PRO A 264 0.18 -17.79 7.31
N ILE A 265 1.10 -17.14 8.03
CA ILE A 265 1.16 -17.14 9.50
C ILE A 265 1.13 -15.70 10.03
N ALA A 266 0.22 -15.41 10.95
CA ALA A 266 0.22 -14.13 11.65
C ALA A 266 1.33 -14.13 12.70
N VAL A 267 2.13 -13.08 12.73
CA VAL A 267 3.25 -12.93 13.67
C VAL A 267 3.27 -11.52 14.23
N ALA A 268 3.85 -11.35 15.41
CA ALA A 268 4.19 -10.03 15.92
C ALA A 268 5.68 -9.75 15.78
N ILE A 269 6.04 -8.49 15.56
CA ILE A 269 7.41 -7.99 15.48
C ILE A 269 7.55 -6.66 16.23
N GLU A 270 8.78 -6.27 16.56
CA GLU A 270 9.13 -4.88 16.85
C GLU A 270 9.30 -4.12 15.52
N ALA A 271 8.59 -3.02 15.34
CA ALA A 271 8.57 -2.29 14.07
C ALA A 271 8.75 -0.77 14.22
N ASP A 272 9.19 -0.29 15.38
CA ASP A 272 9.35 1.15 15.68
C ASP A 272 10.78 1.68 15.50
N ALA A 273 11.70 0.85 15.02
CA ALA A 273 13.02 1.31 14.61
C ALA A 273 12.92 2.26 13.40
N LYS A 274 13.72 3.33 13.40
CA LYS A 274 13.71 4.34 12.32
C LYS A 274 14.08 3.76 10.94
N SER A 275 14.96 2.76 10.91
CA SER A 275 15.29 2.00 9.70
C SER A 275 14.13 1.12 9.22
N PHE A 276 13.29 0.60 10.12
CA PHE A 276 12.08 -0.12 9.76
C PHE A 276 11.02 0.83 9.16
N GLN A 277 10.79 1.99 9.79
CA GLN A 277 9.91 3.05 9.28
C GLN A 277 10.26 3.41 7.82
N LEU A 278 11.55 3.58 7.54
CA LEU A 278 12.06 4.06 6.25
C LEU A 278 12.55 2.94 5.32
N TYR A 279 12.25 1.68 5.61
CA TYR A 279 12.66 0.55 4.78
C TYR A 279 12.17 0.71 3.33
N GLY A 280 13.07 0.49 2.38
CA GLY A 280 12.80 0.56 0.94
C GLY A 280 12.91 -0.79 0.22
N GLY A 281 13.84 -1.66 0.63
CA GLY A 281 14.02 -2.96 -0.01
C GLY A 281 15.29 -3.68 0.46
N GLY A 282 15.57 -4.86 -0.12
CA GLY A 282 16.65 -5.77 0.31
C GLY A 282 16.27 -6.74 1.44
N VAL A 283 17.24 -7.47 1.99
CA VAL A 283 17.07 -8.34 3.17
C VAL A 283 17.38 -7.53 4.42
N TYR A 284 16.34 -7.22 5.20
CA TYR A 284 16.45 -6.44 6.42
C TYR A 284 17.15 -7.23 7.52
N ASP A 285 18.20 -6.61 8.06
CA ASP A 285 19.13 -7.19 9.03
C ASP A 285 19.72 -6.09 9.92
N ASP A 286 18.87 -5.19 10.40
CA ASP A 286 19.29 -4.11 11.30
C ASP A 286 19.25 -4.59 12.76
N PRO A 287 20.40 -4.67 13.46
CA PRO A 287 20.43 -5.09 14.85
C PRO A 287 19.75 -4.11 15.82
N THR A 288 19.37 -2.90 15.36
CA THR A 288 18.56 -1.99 16.20
C THR A 288 17.09 -2.40 16.26
N CYS A 289 16.67 -3.39 15.48
CA CYS A 289 15.34 -3.98 15.61
C CYS A 289 15.33 -4.94 16.79
N GLY A 290 14.78 -4.50 17.93
CA GLY A 290 14.73 -5.27 19.15
C GLY A 290 13.65 -6.35 19.14
N THR A 291 13.17 -6.72 20.34
CA THR A 291 12.18 -7.78 20.55
C THR A 291 10.97 -7.31 21.37
N SER A 292 10.75 -6.00 21.46
CA SER A 292 9.62 -5.35 22.13
C SER A 292 8.43 -5.29 21.19
N LEU A 293 7.78 -6.45 20.98
CA LEU A 293 6.71 -6.63 20.01
C LEU A 293 5.62 -5.55 20.12
N ASN A 294 5.34 -4.87 19.00
CA ASN A 294 4.38 -3.77 18.94
C ASN A 294 3.57 -3.75 17.63
N HIS A 295 3.88 -4.61 16.67
CA HIS A 295 3.22 -4.63 15.37
C HIS A 295 2.87 -6.05 14.91
N GLY A 296 1.64 -6.25 14.42
CA GLY A 296 1.17 -7.49 13.83
C GLY A 296 1.36 -7.48 12.32
N VAL A 297 1.95 -8.55 11.77
CA VAL A 297 2.23 -8.72 10.33
C VAL A 297 1.99 -10.16 9.89
N LEU A 298 2.06 -10.43 8.59
CA LEU A 298 1.77 -11.74 8.03
C LEU A 298 2.99 -12.32 7.30
N VAL A 299 3.53 -13.44 7.78
CA VAL A 299 4.50 -14.25 7.02
C VAL A 299 3.76 -14.94 5.89
N VAL A 300 4.09 -14.58 4.64
CA VAL A 300 3.51 -15.15 3.43
C VAL A 300 4.47 -16.05 2.67
N GLY A 301 5.64 -16.31 3.25
CA GLY A 301 6.59 -17.26 2.72
C GLY A 301 8.01 -17.03 3.23
N TYR A 302 8.96 -17.66 2.56
CA TYR A 302 10.38 -17.53 2.83
C TYR A 302 11.18 -17.86 1.57
N GLY A 303 12.43 -17.42 1.54
CA GLY A 303 13.34 -17.68 0.44
C GLY A 303 14.79 -17.55 0.84
N LYS A 304 15.65 -17.50 -0.17
CA LYS A 304 17.10 -17.37 0.01
C LYS A 304 17.66 -16.34 -0.97
N ASP A 305 18.33 -15.35 -0.41
CA ASP A 305 19.15 -14.41 -1.15
C ASP A 305 20.55 -15.04 -1.38
N PRO A 306 21.12 -14.93 -2.60
CA PRO A 306 22.44 -15.47 -2.90
C PRO A 306 23.59 -14.92 -2.05
N HIS A 307 23.46 -13.68 -1.55
CA HIS A 307 24.51 -12.97 -0.81
C HIS A 307 24.17 -12.83 0.67
N PHE A 308 22.90 -12.59 1.00
CA PHE A 308 22.47 -12.25 2.36
C PHE A 308 21.77 -13.40 3.10
N GLY A 309 21.65 -14.56 2.47
CA GLY A 309 21.15 -15.77 3.11
C GLY A 309 19.63 -15.85 3.15
N ASN A 310 19.09 -16.60 4.10
CA ASN A 310 17.67 -16.89 4.12
C ASN A 310 16.84 -15.72 4.67
N TYR A 311 15.61 -15.58 4.19
CA TYR A 311 14.70 -14.53 4.66
C TYR A 311 13.25 -15.01 4.71
N TRP A 312 12.46 -14.39 5.58
CA TRP A 312 11.00 -14.40 5.58
C TRP A 312 10.46 -13.40 4.57
N ILE A 313 9.36 -13.71 3.90
CA ILE A 313 8.59 -12.75 3.11
C ILE A 313 7.40 -12.34 3.97
N VAL A 314 7.38 -11.08 4.39
CA VAL A 314 6.39 -10.57 5.34
C VAL A 314 5.55 -9.49 4.67
N LYS A 315 4.23 -9.70 4.64
CA LYS A 315 3.23 -8.72 4.21
C LYS A 315 2.97 -7.76 5.36
N ASN A 316 3.08 -6.47 5.09
CA ASN A 316 2.75 -5.41 6.02
C ASN A 316 1.38 -4.79 5.68
N SER A 317 0.88 -3.91 6.55
CA SER A 317 -0.43 -3.25 6.45
C SER A 317 -0.31 -1.73 6.29
N TRP A 318 0.75 -1.27 5.63
CA TRP A 318 1.10 0.16 5.47
C TRP A 318 0.98 0.65 4.02
N GLY A 319 0.24 -0.08 3.19
CA GLY A 319 0.10 0.19 1.76
C GLY A 319 1.32 -0.24 0.93
N PRO A 320 1.17 -0.27 -0.41
CA PRO A 320 2.24 -0.70 -1.32
C PRO A 320 3.41 0.29 -1.38
N GLU A 321 3.21 1.51 -0.90
CA GLU A 321 4.20 2.59 -0.94
C GLU A 321 5.31 2.47 0.11
N TRP A 322 5.23 1.47 0.99
CA TRP A 322 6.25 1.16 1.97
C TRP A 322 6.99 -0.13 1.61
N GLY A 323 8.31 -0.16 1.80
CA GLY A 323 9.14 -1.33 1.53
C GLY A 323 9.11 -1.82 0.08
N ASP A 324 9.22 -3.13 -0.11
CA ASP A 324 9.13 -3.77 -1.41
C ASP A 324 7.66 -4.02 -1.76
N ASN A 325 6.99 -2.96 -2.23
CA ASN A 325 5.57 -2.99 -2.61
C ASN A 325 4.65 -3.44 -1.46
N GLY A 326 4.92 -2.98 -0.24
CA GLY A 326 4.18 -3.34 0.97
C GLY A 326 4.71 -4.58 1.70
N TYR A 327 5.79 -5.18 1.22
CA TYR A 327 6.44 -6.33 1.83
C TYR A 327 7.82 -5.96 2.37
N ILE A 328 8.30 -6.78 3.30
CA ILE A 328 9.68 -6.77 3.77
C ILE A 328 10.24 -8.18 3.71
N ARG A 329 11.49 -8.30 3.26
CA ARG A 329 12.27 -9.52 3.45
C ARG A 329 13.03 -9.40 4.75
N LEU A 330 12.65 -10.19 5.75
CA LEU A 330 13.27 -10.15 7.07
C LEU A 330 14.28 -11.28 7.18
N ARG A 331 15.51 -11.03 7.64
CA ARG A 331 16.52 -12.09 7.81
C ARG A 331 15.95 -13.24 8.65
N MET A 332 16.13 -14.47 8.16
CA MET A 332 15.78 -15.71 8.86
C MET A 332 17.05 -16.37 9.40
N GLY A 333 16.96 -16.97 10.59
CA GLY A 333 18.11 -17.56 11.26
C GLY A 333 19.02 -16.48 11.84
N ALA A 334 18.42 -15.54 12.57
CA ALA A 334 19.19 -14.60 13.39
C ALA A 334 19.92 -15.36 14.50
N GLU A 335 20.94 -14.75 15.12
CA GLU A 335 21.65 -15.38 16.24
C GLU A 335 20.73 -15.56 17.46
N ASP A 336 19.78 -14.64 17.64
CA ASP A 336 18.78 -14.68 18.70
C ASP A 336 17.64 -15.66 18.38
N VAL A 337 17.25 -16.48 19.36
CA VAL A 337 16.17 -17.48 19.22
C VAL A 337 14.80 -16.84 18.97
N GLN A 338 14.64 -15.58 19.37
CA GLN A 338 13.45 -14.76 19.10
C GLN A 338 13.29 -14.46 17.59
N GLY A 339 14.34 -14.65 16.79
CA GLY A 339 14.40 -14.22 15.40
C GLY A 339 14.56 -12.71 15.26
N MET A 340 14.89 -12.26 14.04
CA MET A 340 15.00 -10.83 13.73
C MET A 340 13.71 -10.09 14.10
N CYS A 341 13.81 -8.94 14.77
CA CYS A 341 12.67 -8.16 15.26
C CYS A 341 11.69 -8.93 16.19
N GLY A 342 12.08 -10.08 16.75
CA GLY A 342 11.22 -10.91 17.58
C GLY A 342 10.18 -11.75 16.83
N ILE A 343 10.33 -11.95 15.52
CA ILE A 343 9.33 -12.61 14.65
C ILE A 343 8.88 -14.01 15.12
N ALA A 344 9.71 -14.74 15.86
CA ALA A 344 9.39 -16.07 16.37
C ALA A 344 8.75 -16.07 17.77
N MET A 345 8.52 -14.91 18.39
CA MET A 345 8.04 -14.83 19.78
C MET A 345 6.53 -15.01 19.94
N ALA A 346 5.72 -14.49 19.01
CA ALA A 346 4.26 -14.67 19.03
C ALA A 346 3.64 -15.03 17.65
N PRO A 347 4.08 -16.14 17.03
CA PRO A 347 3.47 -16.66 15.81
C PRO A 347 2.22 -17.52 16.08
N SER A 348 1.12 -17.24 15.38
CA SER A 348 -0.11 -18.04 15.44
C SER A 348 -0.85 -18.10 14.10
N PHE A 349 -1.67 -19.14 13.90
CA PHE A 349 -2.41 -19.33 12.66
C PHE A 349 -3.79 -19.97 12.86
N PRO A 350 -4.78 -19.63 12.02
CA PRO A 350 -6.10 -20.25 12.03
C PRO A 350 -6.06 -21.62 11.37
N THR A 351 -6.96 -22.51 11.80
CA THR A 351 -7.19 -23.82 11.20
C THR A 351 -8.54 -23.85 10.49
N LYS A 352 -8.60 -24.52 9.34
CA LYS A 352 -9.83 -24.71 8.56
C LYS A 352 -9.87 -26.13 8.02
N LYS A 353 -10.99 -26.82 8.18
CA LYS A 353 -11.19 -28.24 7.87
C LYS A 353 -12.10 -28.47 6.67
N GLY A 354 -12.85 -27.47 6.24
CA GLY A 354 -13.88 -27.63 5.23
C GLY A 354 -14.33 -26.34 4.54
N PRO A 355 -15.34 -26.44 3.67
CA PRO A 355 -15.89 -25.30 2.93
C PRO A 355 -16.52 -24.26 3.85
N ASN A 356 -16.72 -23.05 3.33
CA ASN A 356 -17.48 -22.02 4.03
C ASN A 356 -18.97 -22.38 4.09
N PRO A 357 -19.71 -21.83 5.08
CA PRO A 357 -21.16 -21.92 5.10
C PRO A 357 -21.75 -21.38 3.77
N PRO A 358 -22.93 -21.88 3.34
CA PRO A 358 -23.63 -21.28 2.21
C PRO A 358 -23.83 -19.79 2.47
N THR A 359 -23.28 -18.95 1.60
CA THR A 359 -23.37 -17.51 1.76
C THR A 359 -24.84 -17.07 1.76
N PRO A 360 -25.32 -16.38 2.79
CA PRO A 360 -26.58 -15.67 2.72
C PRO A 360 -26.52 -14.71 1.52
N GLY A 361 -27.65 -14.56 0.82
CA GLY A 361 -27.76 -13.58 -0.26
C GLY A 361 -27.28 -12.20 0.23
N PRO A 362 -26.75 -11.34 -0.67
CA PRO A 362 -26.20 -10.05 -0.28
C PRO A 362 -27.19 -9.29 0.59
N THR A 363 -26.70 -8.69 1.68
CA THR A 363 -27.49 -7.81 2.54
C THR A 363 -28.17 -6.77 1.63
N PRO A 364 -29.49 -6.51 1.75
CA PRO A 364 -30.10 -5.42 1.01
C PRO A 364 -29.37 -4.14 1.36
N GLY A 365 -28.53 -3.67 0.45
CA GLY A 365 -27.93 -2.35 0.57
C GLY A 365 -29.02 -1.27 0.59
N PRO A 366 -28.66 0.00 0.84
CA PRO A 366 -29.53 1.09 0.40
C PRO A 366 -29.88 0.83 -1.06
N GLY A 367 -31.17 1.00 -1.39
CA GLY A 367 -31.79 0.49 -2.63
C GLY A 367 -30.97 0.75 -3.90
N PRO A 368 -31.21 -0.01 -4.97
CA PRO A 368 -30.38 0.01 -6.17
C PRO A 368 -30.14 1.44 -6.64
N LYS A 369 -28.88 1.84 -6.72
CA LYS A 369 -28.47 2.93 -7.60
C LYS A 369 -29.06 2.59 -8.98
N PRO A 370 -29.82 3.48 -9.63
CA PRO A 370 -30.61 3.14 -10.80
C PRO A 370 -29.72 2.44 -11.85
N SER A 371 -30.14 1.27 -12.29
CA SER A 371 -29.46 0.51 -13.33
C SER A 371 -29.42 1.32 -14.63
N PRO A 372 -28.34 1.23 -15.41
CA PRO A 372 -28.15 2.04 -16.60
C PRO A 372 -29.18 1.67 -17.66
N SER A 373 -29.91 2.69 -18.13
CA SER A 373 -30.69 2.65 -19.36
C SER A 373 -29.81 2.25 -20.55
N PRO A 374 -30.38 1.68 -21.64
CA PRO A 374 -29.62 1.18 -22.78
C PRO A 374 -28.63 2.24 -23.26
N LYS A 375 -27.36 1.83 -23.38
CA LYS A 375 -26.20 2.67 -23.65
C LYS A 375 -26.51 3.64 -24.82
N PRO A 376 -26.69 4.94 -24.55
CA PRO A 376 -26.64 5.95 -25.59
C PRO A 376 -25.22 5.95 -26.18
N PRO A 377 -25.01 6.43 -27.42
CA PRO A 377 -23.66 6.51 -27.98
C PRO A 377 -22.72 7.16 -26.96
N SER A 378 -21.61 6.49 -26.66
CA SER A 378 -20.64 6.94 -25.65
C SER A 378 -20.33 8.42 -25.87
N PRO A 379 -20.51 9.27 -24.84
CA PRO A 379 -20.30 10.70 -24.99
C PRO A 379 -18.82 10.95 -25.29
N GLN A 380 -18.56 11.66 -26.39
CA GLN A 380 -17.22 11.86 -26.93
C GLN A 380 -16.43 12.83 -26.03
N PRO A 381 -15.13 12.59 -25.80
CA PRO A 381 -14.27 13.55 -25.11
C PRO A 381 -14.21 14.89 -25.86
N VAL A 382 -14.06 15.98 -25.11
CA VAL A 382 -13.97 17.34 -25.65
C VAL A 382 -12.51 17.61 -25.98
N LYS A 383 -12.16 17.70 -27.27
CA LYS A 383 -10.80 18.05 -27.68
C LYS A 383 -10.50 19.51 -27.36
N CYS A 384 -9.41 19.75 -26.64
CA CYS A 384 -8.93 21.09 -26.29
C CYS A 384 -7.94 21.61 -27.33
N ASP A 385 -7.03 20.73 -27.78
CA ASP A 385 -6.13 20.92 -28.91
C ASP A 385 -5.78 19.55 -29.54
N ASP A 386 -4.70 19.49 -30.33
CA ASP A 386 -4.25 18.27 -31.01
C ASP A 386 -3.70 17.21 -30.04
N ASP A 387 -3.24 17.61 -28.86
CA ASP A 387 -2.53 16.77 -27.89
C ASP A 387 -3.29 16.61 -26.57
N ASN A 388 -4.37 17.35 -26.34
CA ASN A 388 -5.08 17.43 -25.06
C ASN A 388 -6.60 17.33 -25.23
N GLU A 389 -7.23 16.52 -24.40
CA GLU A 389 -8.68 16.32 -24.36
C GLU A 389 -9.20 16.33 -22.91
N CYS A 390 -10.46 16.73 -22.78
CA CYS A 390 -11.19 16.72 -21.52
C CYS A 390 -12.32 15.68 -21.54
N PRO A 391 -12.73 15.16 -20.37
CA PRO A 391 -13.88 14.27 -20.28
C PRO A 391 -15.13 14.89 -20.90
N ALA A 392 -16.00 14.05 -21.46
CA ALA A 392 -17.22 14.52 -22.11
C ALA A 392 -18.07 15.38 -21.15
N GLY A 393 -18.65 16.47 -21.67
CA GLY A 393 -19.40 17.43 -20.85
C GLY A 393 -18.54 18.40 -20.04
N SER A 394 -17.21 18.34 -20.18
CA SER A 394 -16.30 19.33 -19.60
C SER A 394 -16.09 20.53 -20.53
N THR A 395 -15.51 21.60 -19.99
CA THR A 395 -15.02 22.75 -20.79
C THR A 395 -13.50 22.81 -20.71
N CYS A 396 -12.84 22.91 -21.86
CA CYS A 396 -11.40 23.14 -21.94
C CYS A 396 -11.08 24.59 -21.57
N CYS A 397 -10.28 24.77 -20.52
CA CYS A 397 -9.81 26.06 -20.06
C CYS A 397 -8.30 26.11 -20.17
N CYS A 398 -7.77 27.17 -20.78
CA CYS A 398 -6.33 27.37 -20.76
C CYS A 398 -5.87 27.71 -19.33
N VAL A 399 -4.82 27.05 -18.87
CA VAL A 399 -4.20 27.23 -17.55
C VAL A 399 -2.89 27.99 -17.68
N MET A 400 -2.17 27.80 -18.80
CA MET A 400 -0.93 28.51 -19.12
C MET A 400 -0.96 28.96 -20.58
N GLU A 401 -1.00 30.27 -20.80
CA GLU A 401 -1.02 30.89 -22.12
C GLU A 401 0.28 31.69 -22.35
N PHE A 402 0.90 31.50 -23.52
CA PHE A 402 2.08 32.26 -23.95
C PHE A 402 1.95 32.53 -25.46
N PHE A 403 2.19 33.77 -25.92
CA PHE A 403 2.07 34.16 -27.35
C PHE A 403 0.75 33.72 -28.04
N ASN A 404 -0.42 33.88 -27.39
CA ASN A 404 -1.73 33.44 -27.89
C ASN A 404 -1.82 31.93 -28.20
N MET A 405 -0.95 31.11 -27.61
CA MET A 405 -1.01 29.66 -27.65
C MET A 405 -1.14 29.10 -26.23
N CYS A 406 -2.01 28.10 -26.06
CA CYS A 406 -2.18 27.43 -24.78
C CYS A 406 -1.18 26.29 -24.63
N PHE A 407 -0.37 26.30 -23.56
CA PHE A 407 0.64 25.28 -23.27
C PHE A 407 0.16 24.24 -22.26
N GLN A 408 -0.87 24.57 -21.48
CA GLN A 408 -1.46 23.65 -20.53
C GLN A 408 -2.97 23.87 -20.44
N TRP A 409 -3.71 22.79 -20.61
CA TRP A 409 -5.16 22.77 -20.51
C TRP A 409 -5.64 22.19 -19.19
N GLY A 410 -6.71 22.77 -18.67
CA GLY A 410 -7.46 22.29 -17.53
C GLY A 410 -8.91 22.04 -17.94
N CYS A 411 -9.49 20.97 -17.40
CA CYS A 411 -10.86 20.57 -17.62
C CYS A 411 -11.74 21.10 -16.50
N CYS A 412 -12.71 21.92 -16.87
CA CYS A 412 -13.81 22.27 -15.99
C CYS A 412 -14.86 21.17 -16.02
N PRO A 413 -15.31 20.65 -14.87
CA PRO A 413 -16.25 19.52 -14.80
C PRO A 413 -17.70 19.91 -15.16
N MET A 414 -17.87 20.96 -15.96
CA MET A 414 -19.15 21.52 -16.38
C MET A 414 -19.06 21.99 -17.85
N PRO A 415 -20.14 21.88 -18.63
CA PRO A 415 -20.15 22.30 -20.02
C PRO A 415 -20.35 23.81 -20.14
N LYS A 416 -19.70 24.43 -21.14
CA LYS A 416 -19.74 25.88 -21.40
C LYS A 416 -19.36 26.74 -20.18
N ALA A 417 -18.48 26.23 -19.33
CA ALA A 417 -18.01 26.93 -18.15
C ALA A 417 -17.20 28.18 -18.53
N THR A 418 -17.26 29.20 -17.67
CA THR A 418 -16.38 30.36 -17.76
C THR A 418 -15.07 30.06 -17.04
N CYS A 419 -13.96 30.13 -17.76
CA CYS A 419 -12.63 29.92 -17.21
C CYS A 419 -12.22 31.15 -16.39
N CYS A 420 -11.96 30.97 -15.10
CA CYS A 420 -11.49 32.07 -14.27
C CYS A 420 -10.03 32.38 -14.57
N SER A 421 -9.66 33.65 -14.40
CA SER A 421 -8.32 34.20 -14.64
C SER A 421 -7.28 33.78 -13.59
N ASP A 422 -7.71 33.10 -12.52
CA ASP A 422 -6.83 32.53 -11.51
C ASP A 422 -6.16 31.22 -11.96
N ASN A 423 -6.46 30.80 -13.19
CA ASN A 423 -5.98 29.59 -13.86
C ASN A 423 -6.36 28.27 -13.17
N GLN A 424 -7.01 28.30 -12.00
CA GLN A 424 -7.33 27.13 -11.19
C GLN A 424 -8.81 26.79 -11.15
N HIS A 425 -9.68 27.79 -11.29
CA HIS A 425 -11.11 27.61 -11.11
C HIS A 425 -11.93 27.99 -12.33
N CYS A 426 -13.18 27.59 -12.31
CA CYS A 426 -14.17 27.96 -13.30
C CYS A 426 -15.58 27.98 -12.73
N CYS A 427 -16.41 28.73 -13.43
CA CYS A 427 -17.77 28.99 -13.07
C CYS A 427 -18.74 28.44 -14.13
N PRO A 428 -19.96 28.05 -13.73
CA PRO A 428 -20.94 27.57 -14.68
C PRO A 428 -21.43 28.71 -15.59
N ALA A 429 -22.02 28.35 -16.73
CA ALA A 429 -22.39 29.32 -17.78
C ALA A 429 -23.45 30.35 -17.33
N ASP A 430 -24.29 29.98 -16.37
CA ASP A 430 -25.36 30.80 -15.77
C ASP A 430 -24.84 31.76 -14.70
N LEU A 431 -23.68 31.47 -14.09
CA LEU A 431 -22.99 32.33 -13.12
C LEU A 431 -21.56 32.66 -13.60
N PRO A 432 -21.37 33.36 -14.72
CA PRO A 432 -20.09 33.46 -15.39
C PRO A 432 -19.07 34.39 -14.71
N VAL A 433 -19.46 35.13 -13.67
CA VAL A 433 -18.57 36.10 -13.02
C VAL A 433 -17.79 35.40 -11.91
N CYS A 434 -16.48 35.29 -12.05
CA CYS A 434 -15.60 34.73 -11.04
C CYS A 434 -15.25 35.78 -9.96
N ASP A 435 -15.77 35.61 -8.75
CA ASP A 435 -15.33 36.35 -7.57
C ASP A 435 -14.19 35.60 -6.88
N THR A 436 -12.96 35.96 -7.25
CA THR A 436 -11.73 35.32 -6.74
C THR A 436 -11.46 35.61 -5.27
N VAL A 437 -12.03 36.70 -4.73
CA VAL A 437 -11.86 37.07 -3.32
C VAL A 437 -12.86 36.31 -2.45
N GLY A 438 -14.10 36.19 -2.93
CA GLY A 438 -15.17 35.48 -2.25
C GLY A 438 -15.27 33.98 -2.56
N GLY A 439 -14.40 33.44 -3.41
CA GLY A 439 -14.33 32.01 -3.77
C GLY A 439 -15.60 31.48 -4.45
N ARG A 440 -16.29 32.32 -5.23
CA ARG A 440 -17.64 32.03 -5.72
C ARG A 440 -17.89 32.56 -7.13
N CYS A 441 -18.93 32.03 -7.74
CA CYS A 441 -19.48 32.40 -9.03
C CYS A 441 -20.72 33.27 -8.83
N LEU A 442 -20.76 34.39 -9.54
CA LEU A 442 -21.82 35.39 -9.48
C LEU A 442 -22.50 35.52 -10.85
N PRO A 443 -23.77 35.97 -10.88
CA PRO A 443 -24.48 36.22 -12.12
C PRO A 443 -23.94 37.48 -12.81
N LYS A 444 -24.32 37.65 -14.09
CA LYS A 444 -24.01 38.89 -14.82
C LYS A 444 -24.70 40.09 -14.18
N ALA A 445 -24.10 41.27 -14.33
CA ALA A 445 -24.63 42.53 -13.82
C ALA A 445 -26.10 42.74 -14.25
N GLY A 446 -26.98 43.02 -13.28
CA GLY A 446 -28.42 43.21 -13.47
C GLY A 446 -29.32 42.08 -12.95
N VAL A 447 -28.75 40.96 -12.49
CA VAL A 447 -29.47 39.86 -11.81
C VAL A 447 -29.16 39.90 -10.31
N MET A 448 -30.19 40.05 -9.47
CA MET A 448 -30.06 40.37 -8.05
C MET A 448 -29.82 39.17 -7.12
N PHE A 449 -29.99 37.94 -7.61
CA PHE A 449 -29.93 36.73 -6.78
C PHE A 449 -29.21 35.58 -7.49
N GLY A 450 -28.46 34.80 -6.71
CA GLY A 450 -27.69 33.64 -7.16
C GLY A 450 -26.22 33.79 -6.84
N SER A 451 -25.65 32.82 -6.14
CA SER A 451 -24.20 32.65 -6.01
C SER A 451 -23.91 31.18 -5.73
N GLN A 452 -22.85 30.65 -6.32
CA GLN A 452 -22.41 29.27 -6.06
C GLN A 452 -20.91 29.23 -5.86
N PRO A 453 -20.36 28.29 -5.06
CA PRO A 453 -18.92 28.06 -5.01
C PRO A 453 -18.39 27.75 -6.41
N TRP A 454 -17.20 28.27 -6.74
CA TRP A 454 -16.53 27.92 -7.99
C TRP A 454 -16.03 26.47 -7.99
N SER A 455 -15.81 25.90 -9.18
CA SER A 455 -15.28 24.54 -9.32
C SER A 455 -13.80 24.58 -9.68
N ARG A 456 -13.03 23.64 -9.15
CA ARG A 456 -11.61 23.48 -9.49
C ARG A 456 -11.45 22.76 -10.83
N LYS A 457 -10.53 23.22 -11.67
CA LYS A 457 -10.13 22.53 -12.90
C LYS A 457 -9.35 21.25 -12.55
N THR A 458 -9.51 20.20 -13.34
CA THR A 458 -8.59 19.05 -13.36
C THR A 458 -7.62 19.16 -14.53
N PRO A 459 -6.44 18.54 -14.51
CA PRO A 459 -5.55 18.53 -15.67
C PRO A 459 -6.19 17.85 -16.89
N ALA A 460 -5.97 18.39 -18.10
CA ALA A 460 -6.40 17.73 -19.33
C ALA A 460 -5.62 16.44 -19.61
N MET A 461 -6.28 15.45 -20.20
CA MET A 461 -5.68 14.18 -20.58
C MET A 461 -4.99 14.32 -21.93
N ARG A 462 -3.88 13.61 -22.16
CA ARG A 462 -3.22 13.64 -23.47
C ARG A 462 -3.98 12.78 -24.49
N SER A 463 -4.30 13.38 -25.64
CA SER A 463 -4.98 12.73 -26.76
C SER A 463 -4.07 11.66 -27.40
N PRO A 464 -4.56 10.43 -27.65
CA PRO A 464 -3.78 9.42 -28.35
C PRO A 464 -3.52 9.81 -29.82
N GLY A 465 -2.25 9.97 -30.23
CA GLY A 465 -1.86 10.20 -31.64
C GLY A 465 -1.62 11.65 -32.06
N GLY A 466 -1.32 12.53 -31.10
CA GLY A 466 -0.97 13.94 -31.30
C GLY A 466 0.34 14.21 -32.04
N PHE A 467 0.70 15.48 -32.23
CA PHE A 467 1.86 15.91 -33.03
C PHE A 467 3.19 15.36 -32.49
N VAL A 468 3.32 15.28 -31.16
CA VAL A 468 4.50 14.73 -30.47
C VAL A 468 4.65 13.22 -30.73
N ASP A 469 3.54 12.47 -30.76
CA ASP A 469 3.52 11.04 -31.12
C ASP A 469 3.91 10.79 -32.59
N ARG A 470 3.64 11.76 -33.48
CA ARG A 470 3.98 11.69 -34.91
C ARG A 470 5.45 11.98 -35.20
N ILE A 471 6.15 12.73 -34.36
CA ILE A 471 7.59 13.05 -34.52
C ILE A 471 8.48 12.04 -33.78
N PHE A 472 8.10 11.60 -32.58
CA PHE A 472 8.97 10.76 -31.73
C PHE A 472 8.61 9.27 -31.74
N GLY A 473 7.56 8.87 -32.46
CA GLY A 473 7.10 7.48 -32.55
C GLY A 473 6.42 7.00 -31.26
N ARG A 474 5.50 6.03 -31.39
CA ARG A 474 4.67 5.42 -30.32
C ARG A 474 5.44 4.72 -29.17
N GLY A 475 6.73 4.98 -28.99
CA GLY A 475 7.62 4.28 -28.08
C GLY A 475 8.26 5.13 -26.98
N PHE A 476 8.13 6.46 -27.01
CA PHE A 476 8.66 7.29 -25.93
C PHE A 476 7.56 7.53 -24.89
N VAL A 477 7.55 6.66 -23.88
CA VAL A 477 6.72 6.68 -22.66
C VAL A 477 5.35 5.98 -22.78
N ARG A 478 5.34 4.66 -22.55
CA ARG A 478 4.20 3.88 -22.03
C ARG A 478 4.57 3.49 -20.59
N LYS A 479 3.81 3.82 -19.55
CA LYS A 479 2.42 3.45 -19.17
C LYS A 479 2.54 2.71 -17.83
N ASN A 480 2.12 3.38 -16.76
CA ASN A 480 1.43 2.70 -15.68
C ASN A 480 0.09 2.22 -16.25
N GLN A 481 -0.07 0.92 -16.43
CA GLN A 481 -1.39 0.30 -16.51
C GLN A 481 -1.27 -1.19 -16.18
N GLU A 482 -2.00 -1.55 -15.13
CA GLU A 482 -2.40 -2.89 -14.73
C GLU A 482 -2.73 -3.81 -15.91
N PRO A 483 -2.49 -5.12 -15.78
CA PRO A 483 -3.18 -6.13 -16.57
C PRO A 483 -4.13 -6.95 -15.72
N LYS A 484 -5.42 -6.89 -16.09
CA LYS A 484 -6.41 -7.93 -15.83
C LYS A 484 -6.07 -9.20 -16.60
N GLU A 485 -6.44 -10.31 -15.98
CA GLU A 485 -6.49 -11.67 -16.52
C GLU A 485 -7.13 -11.77 -17.92
N MET A 486 -6.64 -12.72 -18.71
CA MET A 486 -7.51 -13.72 -19.33
C MET A 486 -6.75 -15.02 -19.65
N LYS A 487 -7.30 -16.09 -19.08
CA LYS A 487 -7.18 -17.54 -19.38
C LYS A 487 -7.50 -17.89 -20.86
N PRO A 488 -7.43 -19.15 -21.31
CA PRO A 488 -6.21 -19.88 -21.68
C PRO A 488 -6.33 -20.51 -23.11
N GLN A 489 -5.22 -20.95 -23.70
CA GLN A 489 -5.15 -22.13 -24.57
C GLN A 489 -3.82 -22.83 -24.33
#